data_AF-A0AAW2NSA1-F1
#
_entry.id   AF-A0AAW2NSA1-F1
#
_cell.length_a   1.000
_cell.length_b   1.000
_cell.length_c   1.000
_cell.angle_alpha   90.00
_cell.angle_beta   90.00
_cell.angle_gamma   90.00
#
_symmetry.space_group_name_H-M   'P 1'
#
loop_
_entity.id
_entity.type
_entity.pdbx_description
1 polymer ?
#
loop_
_entity_poly.entity_id
_entity_poly.type
_entity_poly.pdbx_seq_one_letter_code
_entity_poly.pdbx_strand_id
1 'polypeptide(L)' 'MLKHNLFKFCRLRRSLYGLKQAFRQWNLGLTTKLEEFGFTQPPHENCIFLKHDH' A
#
# COMPACT_ATOMS: atom_id res chain seq x y z
N MET A 1 -36.71 1.46 -18.43
CA MET A 1 -36.03 2.66 -17.91
C MET A 1 -34.69 2.81 -18.61
N LEU A 2 -34.57 3.81 -19.50
CA LEU A 2 -33.34 4.11 -20.23
C LEU A 2 -32.32 4.72 -19.25
N LYS A 3 -31.30 3.95 -18.85
CA LYS A 3 -30.16 4.49 -18.10
C LYS A 3 -29.24 5.23 -19.08
N HIS A 4 -29.53 6.50 -19.33
CA HIS A 4 -28.61 7.40 -20.03
C HIS A 4 -27.43 7.70 -19.09
N ASN A 5 -26.38 6.86 -19.15
CA ASN A 5 -25.11 7.10 -18.46
C ASN A 5 -24.33 8.20 -19.19
N LEU A 6 -24.62 9.46 -18.86
CA LEU A 6 -23.92 10.63 -19.41
C LEU A 6 -22.50 10.84 -18.86
N PHE A 7 -22.09 10.08 -17.84
CA PHE A 7 -20.76 10.19 -17.26
C PHE A 7 -20.04 8.84 -17.28
N LYS A 8 -18.93 8.78 -18.03
CA LYS A 8 -18.01 7.64 -18.02
C LYS A 8 -17.00 7.87 -16.90
N PHE A 9 -16.98 6.97 -15.93
CA PHE A 9 -15.99 6.97 -14.86
C PHE A 9 -15.05 5.77 -15.02
N CYS A 10 -13.78 5.96 -14.72
CA CYS A 10 -12.79 4.88 -14.69
C CYS A 10 -12.38 4.62 -13.24
N ARG A 11 -12.51 3.38 -12.78
CA ARG A 11 -12.01 2.94 -11.46
C ARG A 11 -10.62 2.34 -11.64
N LEU A 12 -9.65 2.92 -10.93
CA LEU A 12 -8.30 2.37 -10.86
C LEU A 12 -8.32 1.05 -10.07
N ARG A 13 -7.77 -0.01 -10.68
CA ARG A 13 -7.57 -1.33 -10.01
C ARG A 13 -6.26 -1.40 -9.23
N ARG A 14 -5.32 -0.50 -9.52
CA ARG A 14 -4.02 -0.36 -8.88
C ARG A 14 -3.73 1.12 -8.68
N SER A 15 -2.91 1.46 -7.69
CA SER A 15 -2.49 2.84 -7.47
C SER A 15 -1.68 3.35 -8.67
N LEU A 16 -1.92 4.59 -9.09
CA LEU A 16 -1.11 5.24 -10.13
C LEU A 16 0.23 5.70 -9.56
N TYR A 17 1.32 5.38 -10.24
CA TYR A 17 2.64 5.91 -9.91
C TYR A 17 2.61 7.45 -9.86
N GLY A 18 3.38 8.04 -8.95
CA GLY A 18 3.45 9.50 -8.76
C GLY A 18 2.35 10.07 -7.87
N LEU A 19 1.27 9.34 -7.57
CA LEU A 19 0.32 9.76 -6.54
C LEU A 19 0.85 9.43 -5.14
N LYS A 20 0.67 10.33 -4.17
CA LYS A 20 1.01 10.10 -2.74
C LYS A 20 0.36 8.83 -2.18
N GLN A 21 -0.81 8.45 -2.69
CA GLN A 21 -1.51 7.22 -2.31
C GLN A 21 -0.77 5.95 -2.76
N ALA A 22 -0.06 5.98 -3.90
CA ALA A 22 0.69 4.82 -4.37
C ALA A 22 1.85 4.49 -3.44
N PHE A 23 2.56 5.50 -2.94
CA PHE A 23 3.63 5.30 -1.97
C PHE A 23 3.12 4.67 -0.67
N ARG A 24 1.97 5.13 -0.16
CA ARG A 24 1.35 4.58 1.06
C ARG A 24 0.92 3.12 0.88
N GLN A 25 0.31 2.78 -0.25
CA GLN A 25 -0.10 1.40 -0.56
C GLN A 25 1.12 0.48 -0.71
N TRP A 26 2.19 0.98 -1.33
CA TRP A 26 3.43 0.23 -1.46
C TRP A 26 4.10 0.00 -0.10
N ASN A 27 4.17 1.03 0.76
CA ASN A 27 4.69 0.89 2.11
C ASN A 27 3.91 -0.14 2.92
N LEU A 28 2.56 -0.11 2.87
CA LEU A 28 1.73 -1.10 3.55
C LEU A 28 2.04 -2.52 3.06
N GLY A 29 2.13 -2.74 1.75
CA GLY A 29 2.45 -4.04 1.18
C GLY A 29 3.85 -4.51 1.56
N LEU A 30 4.84 -3.61 1.59
CA LEU A 30 6.19 -3.90 2.03
C LEU A 30 6.22 -4.28 3.52
N THR A 31 5.61 -3.47 4.39
CA THR A 31 5.50 -3.73 5.83
C THR A 31 4.94 -5.12 6.09
N THR A 32 3.79 -5.46 5.49
CA THR A 32 3.18 -6.78 5.65
C THR A 32 4.11 -7.90 5.22
N LYS A 33 4.84 -7.74 4.11
CA LYS A 33 5.80 -8.76 3.65
C LYS A 33 7.00 -8.90 4.56
N LEU A 34 7.53 -7.81 5.09
CA LEU A 34 8.63 -7.84 6.04
C LEU A 34 8.20 -8.51 7.36
N GLU A 35 7.01 -8.21 7.86
CA GLU A 35 6.42 -8.87 9.03
C GLU A 35 6.25 -10.38 8.81
N GLU A 36 5.76 -10.81 7.64
CA GLU A 36 5.70 -12.23 7.25
C GLU A 36 7.08 -12.91 7.27
N PHE A 37 8.16 -12.17 6.94
CA PHE A 37 9.53 -12.67 7.00
C PHE A 37 10.17 -12.62 8.40
N GLY A 38 9.42 -12.22 9.42
CA GLY A 38 9.86 -12.15 10.81
C GLY A 38 10.58 -10.86 11.18
N PHE A 39 10.47 -9.81 10.36
CA PHE A 39 10.93 -8.48 10.74
C PHE A 39 9.89 -7.78 11.61
N THR A 40 10.34 -6.87 12.49
CA THR A 40 9.48 -6.02 13.30
C THR A 40 9.85 -4.55 13.14
N GLN A 41 8.84 -3.68 13.18
CA GLN A 41 9.01 -2.23 13.08
C GLN A 41 8.95 -1.60 14.49
N PRO A 42 9.95 -0.79 14.89
CA PRO A 42 9.89 -0.09 16.17
C PRO A 42 8.80 1.01 16.18
N PRO A 43 8.13 1.27 17.32
CA PRO A 43 7.01 2.23 17.41
C PRO A 43 7.36 3.68 17.03
N HIS A 44 8.64 4.06 17.09
CA HIS A 44 9.13 5.41 16.83
C HIS A 44 9.87 5.53 15.49
N GLU A 45 10.06 4.42 14.76
CA GLU A 45 10.91 4.35 13.57
C GLU A 45 10.16 3.70 12.39
N ASN A 46 9.30 4.49 11.73
CA ASN A 46 8.41 4.02 10.66
C ASN A 46 9.11 3.55 9.37
N CYS A 47 10.43 3.74 9.27
CA CYS A 47 11.23 3.35 8.10
C CYS A 47 12.26 2.26 8.43
N ILE A 48 12.29 1.76 9.66
CA ILE A 48 13.26 0.76 10.11
C ILE A 48 12.54 -0.56 10.39
N PHE A 49 13.15 -1.65 9.95
CA PHE A 49 12.71 -3.02 10.18
C PHE A 49 13.88 -3.83 10.70
N LEU A 50 13.70 -4.46 11.86
CA LEU A 50 14.72 -5.26 12.53
C LEU A 50 14.31 -6.72 12.48
N LYS A 51 15.26 -7.60 12.22
CA LYS A 51 15.08 -9.06 12.35
C LYS A 51 16.11 -9.56 13.36
N HIS A 52 15.63 -10.20 14.41
CA HIS A 52 16.50 -10.89 15.33
C HIS A 52 16.80 -12.28 14.75
N ASP A 53 18.06 -12.51 14.38
CA ASP A 53 18.54 -13.87 14.10
C ASP A 53 18.92 -14.53 15.42
N HIS A 54 18.61 -15.82 15.54
CA HIS A 54 18.84 -16.61 16.75
C HIS A 54 19.89 -17.69 16.52
#